data_AF-A0A975DH00-F1
#
_entry.id   AF-A0A975DH00-F1
#
_cell.length_a   1.000
_cell.length_b   1.000
_cell.length_c   1.000
_cell.angle_alpha   90.00
_cell.angle_beta   90.00
_cell.angle_gamma   90.00
#
_symmetry.space_group_name_H-M   'P 1'
#
loop_
_entity.id
_entity.type
_entity.pdbx_description
1 polymer ?
#
loop_
_entity_poly.entity_id
_entity_poly.type
_entity_poly.pdbx_seq_one_letter_code
_entity_poly.pdbx_strand_id
1 'polypeptide(L)'
;MRKLLMAMGTAFLASCASTSPSSSVTSVNVELPQNVKWSVVSDRADNSQYIKEWVPEGENPITYKWIITEQMLTLGSKTSAESFQKQMFSLSKQSCTDVLFNGPQEIDVNGHKTSVGRIMCANQYGKPFGTFTDQRVVVDGITAYVVTSELRIPASKKAGVLAFGKDQLEEMKEFMALQGASSKLVRESVKIQVQ
;
A
#
# COMPACT_ATOMS: atom_id res chain seq x y z
N MET A 1 -37.05 -51.99 35.50
CA MET A 1 -36.96 -50.51 35.55
C MET A 1 -35.66 -50.07 34.87
N ARG A 2 -35.79 -49.25 33.81
CA ARG A 2 -34.70 -48.74 32.98
C ARG A 2 -33.82 -47.76 33.77
N LYS A 3 -32.49 -47.91 33.72
CA LYS A 3 -31.54 -46.84 34.02
C LYS A 3 -30.88 -46.43 32.70
N LEU A 4 -31.30 -45.27 32.18
CA LEU A 4 -30.64 -44.59 31.07
C LEU A 4 -29.44 -43.83 31.65
N LEU A 5 -28.21 -44.19 31.28
CA LEU A 5 -27.06 -43.32 31.47
C LEU A 5 -26.97 -42.38 30.26
N MET A 6 -27.21 -41.09 30.48
CA MET A 6 -26.84 -40.03 29.53
C MET A 6 -25.33 -39.78 29.65
N ALA A 7 -24.58 -40.17 28.64
CA ALA A 7 -23.20 -39.74 28.46
C ALA A 7 -23.20 -38.35 27.82
N MET A 8 -22.91 -37.32 28.62
CA MET A 8 -22.80 -35.93 28.20
C MET A 8 -21.39 -35.73 27.61
N GLY A 9 -21.26 -35.94 26.30
CA GLY A 9 -20.02 -35.70 25.57
C GLY A 9 -19.73 -34.20 25.45
N THR A 10 -18.77 -33.71 26.23
CA THR A 10 -18.26 -32.34 26.16
C THR A 10 -17.34 -32.20 24.95
N ALA A 11 -17.84 -31.55 23.89
CA ALA A 11 -17.01 -31.15 22.76
C ALA A 11 -16.11 -29.97 23.18
N PHE A 12 -14.81 -30.24 23.35
CA PHE A 12 -13.80 -29.20 23.48
C PHE A 12 -13.68 -28.44 22.16
N LEU A 13 -14.32 -27.27 22.07
CA LEU A 13 -14.03 -26.28 21.05
C LEU A 13 -12.64 -25.70 21.38
N ALA A 14 -11.61 -26.19 20.71
CA ALA A 14 -10.30 -25.55 20.68
C ALA A 14 -10.48 -24.19 19.97
N SER A 15 -10.71 -23.15 20.77
CA SER A 15 -10.72 -21.77 20.30
C SER A 15 -9.28 -21.41 19.95
N CYS A 16 -8.95 -21.39 18.67
CA CYS A 16 -7.75 -20.72 18.17
C CYS A 16 -7.93 -19.22 18.41
N ALA A 17 -7.68 -18.77 19.64
CA ALA A 17 -7.54 -17.37 19.95
C ALA A 17 -6.29 -16.87 19.22
N SER A 18 -6.47 -16.30 18.04
CA SER A 18 -5.46 -15.50 17.36
C SER A 18 -5.17 -14.29 18.25
N THR A 19 -4.15 -14.41 19.10
CA THR A 19 -3.66 -13.32 19.95
C THR A 19 -3.14 -12.22 19.06
N SER A 20 -3.80 -11.05 19.10
CA SER A 20 -3.22 -9.83 18.54
C SER A 20 -1.81 -9.63 19.11
N PRO A 21 -0.86 -9.12 18.31
CA PRO A 21 0.50 -8.86 18.76
C PRO A 21 0.46 -7.95 19.98
N SER A 22 1.26 -8.28 21.00
CA SER A 22 1.28 -7.56 22.27
C SER A 22 1.99 -6.20 22.20
N SER A 23 2.76 -5.97 21.15
CA SER A 23 3.59 -4.78 20.96
C SER A 23 2.94 -3.78 20.01
N SER A 24 2.89 -2.51 20.40
CA SER A 24 2.39 -1.43 19.53
C SER A 24 3.40 -1.08 18.44
N VAL A 25 2.87 -0.67 17.28
CA VAL A 25 3.69 -0.19 16.16
C VAL A 25 4.21 1.20 16.48
N THR A 26 5.52 1.41 16.36
CA THR A 26 6.17 2.70 16.62
C THR A 26 6.52 3.44 15.33
N SER A 27 6.91 2.70 14.29
CA SER A 27 7.14 3.24 12.95
C SER A 27 7.05 2.15 11.88
N VAL A 28 7.04 2.59 10.62
CA VAL A 28 7.36 1.75 9.47
C VAL A 28 8.65 2.26 8.84
N ASN A 29 9.44 1.37 8.27
CA ASN A 29 10.59 1.74 7.45
C ASN A 29 10.47 1.06 6.09
N VAL A 30 10.83 1.78 5.03
CA VAL A 30 10.90 1.23 3.67
C VAL A 30 12.34 0.95 3.24
N GLU A 31 12.61 -0.26 2.75
CA GLU A 31 13.86 -0.58 2.08
C GLU A 31 13.76 -0.25 0.58
N LEU A 32 14.46 0.81 0.17
CA LEU A 32 14.42 1.28 -1.22
C LEU A 32 15.16 0.32 -2.17
N PRO A 33 14.72 0.20 -3.44
CA PRO A 33 15.37 -0.62 -4.45
C PRO A 33 16.82 -0.17 -4.68
N GLN A 34 17.78 -1.09 -4.55
CA GLN A 34 19.22 -0.80 -4.59
C GLN A 34 19.76 -0.54 -6.01
N ASN A 35 19.01 -0.93 -7.05
CA ASN A 35 19.36 -0.69 -8.45
C ASN A 35 19.02 0.73 -8.93
N VAL A 36 18.47 1.57 -8.05
CA VAL A 36 18.14 2.97 -8.30
C VAL A 36 18.82 3.81 -7.23
N LYS A 37 19.44 4.92 -7.64
CA LYS A 37 19.94 5.92 -6.70
C LYS A 37 18.80 6.86 -6.35
N TRP A 38 18.58 7.13 -5.06
CA TRP A 38 17.41 7.86 -4.59
C TRP A 38 17.82 9.18 -3.94
N SER A 39 17.07 10.24 -4.27
CA SER A 39 17.11 11.53 -3.60
C SER A 39 15.87 11.73 -2.74
N VAL A 40 16.06 12.27 -1.53
CA VAL A 40 14.96 12.73 -0.69
C VAL A 40 14.50 14.10 -1.19
N VAL A 41 13.23 14.24 -1.53
CA VAL A 41 12.64 15.51 -2.01
C VAL A 41 11.68 16.15 -1.01
N SER A 42 11.26 15.37 -0.01
CA SER A 42 10.45 15.83 1.11
C SER A 42 10.81 14.99 2.33
N ASP A 43 11.04 15.65 3.45
CA ASP A 43 11.22 15.05 4.77
C ASP A 43 10.65 16.04 5.79
N ARG A 44 9.40 15.84 6.19
CA ARG A 44 8.67 16.74 7.09
C ARG A 44 7.99 15.92 8.16
N ALA A 45 8.12 16.36 9.40
CA ALA A 45 7.49 15.72 10.54
C ALA A 45 6.98 16.77 11.53
N ASP A 46 5.89 16.44 12.20
CA ASP A 46 5.45 17.06 13.45
C ASP A 46 5.10 15.96 14.48
N ASN A 47 4.49 16.35 15.60
CA ASN A 47 4.17 15.43 16.70
C ASN A 47 3.13 14.34 16.35
N SER A 48 2.41 14.47 15.24
CA SER A 48 1.21 13.68 14.93
C SER A 48 1.19 13.09 13.51
N GLN A 49 2.10 13.54 12.65
CA GLN A 49 2.21 13.13 11.26
C GLN A 49 3.63 13.31 10.75
N TYR A 50 4.00 12.50 9.76
CA TYR A 50 5.19 12.74 8.96
C TYR A 50 4.95 12.34 7.52
N ILE A 51 5.79 12.89 6.63
CA ILE A 51 5.90 12.50 5.25
C ILE A 51 7.37 12.51 4.84
N LYS A 52 7.79 11.44 4.17
CA LYS A 52 9.09 11.32 3.53
C LYS A 52 8.92 10.81 2.11
N GLU A 53 9.53 11.50 1.16
CA GLU A 53 9.38 11.22 -0.27
C GLU A 53 10.75 11.05 -0.93
N TRP A 54 10.88 9.98 -1.72
CA TRP A 54 12.06 9.67 -2.49
C TRP A 54 11.72 9.59 -3.97
N VAL A 55 12.67 10.03 -4.79
CA VAL A 55 12.63 9.95 -6.25
C VAL A 55 13.99 9.50 -6.78
N PRO A 56 14.08 8.96 -8.00
CA PRO A 56 15.36 8.67 -8.62
C PRO A 56 16.22 9.95 -8.76
N GLU A 57 17.51 9.84 -8.44
CA GLU A 57 18.49 10.91 -8.59
C GLU A 57 18.54 11.45 -10.02
N GLY A 58 18.59 12.78 -10.16
CA GLY A 58 18.74 13.46 -11.45
C GLY A 58 17.45 13.61 -12.26
N GLU A 59 16.30 13.12 -11.75
CA GLU A 59 15.01 13.37 -12.40
C GLU A 59 14.50 14.80 -12.16
N ASN A 60 13.71 15.30 -13.11
CA ASN A 60 13.09 16.63 -12.98
C ASN A 60 11.83 16.54 -12.08
N PRO A 61 11.65 17.48 -11.13
CA PRO A 61 10.47 17.52 -10.25
C PRO A 61 9.10 17.48 -10.93
N ILE A 62 9.02 17.98 -12.16
CA ILE A 62 7.81 18.02 -12.96
C ILE A 62 7.51 16.64 -13.57
N THR A 63 8.54 15.81 -13.79
CA THR A 63 8.46 14.58 -14.57
C THR A 63 8.90 13.33 -13.81
N TYR A 64 8.94 13.38 -12.47
CA TYR A 64 9.28 12.21 -11.67
C TYR A 64 8.47 10.99 -12.11
N LYS A 65 9.16 9.94 -12.55
CA LYS A 65 8.51 8.73 -13.07
C LYS A 65 8.16 7.76 -11.96
N TRP A 66 8.93 7.76 -10.89
CA TRP A 66 8.73 6.91 -9.74
C TRP A 66 8.90 7.70 -8.46
N ILE A 67 7.89 7.67 -7.62
CA ILE A 67 7.89 8.32 -6.31
C ILE A 67 7.56 7.27 -5.27
N ILE A 68 8.40 7.18 -4.24
CA ILE A 68 8.11 6.39 -3.04
C ILE A 68 7.80 7.37 -1.93
N THR A 69 6.69 7.14 -1.24
CA THR A 69 6.26 7.98 -0.13
C THR A 69 6.04 7.11 1.09
N GLU A 70 6.55 7.55 2.23
CA GLU A 70 6.26 7.00 3.55
C GLU A 70 5.57 8.08 4.37
N GLN A 71 4.44 7.74 4.99
CA GLN A 71 3.61 8.66 5.75
C GLN A 71 3.14 8.04 7.07
N MET A 72 3.00 8.88 8.09
CA MET A 72 2.24 8.60 9.29
C MET A 72 1.15 9.65 9.45
N LEU A 73 -0.05 9.20 9.82
CA LEU A 73 -1.24 10.02 9.97
C LEU A 73 -1.96 9.65 11.27
N THR A 74 -2.41 10.65 12.02
CA THR A 74 -3.36 10.46 13.12
C THR A 74 -4.79 10.46 12.59
N LEU A 75 -5.56 9.44 12.95
CA LEU A 75 -6.94 9.22 12.54
C LEU A 75 -7.92 9.75 13.59
N GLY A 76 -9.08 10.22 13.14
CA GLY A 76 -10.15 10.67 14.04
C GLY A 76 -10.85 9.52 14.79
N SER A 77 -10.71 8.28 14.31
CA SER A 77 -11.30 7.09 14.94
C SER A 77 -10.52 5.83 14.56
N LYS A 78 -10.72 4.76 15.35
CA LYS A 78 -10.12 3.45 15.07
C LYS A 78 -10.71 2.86 13.80
N THR A 79 -9.86 2.25 12.97
CA THR A 79 -10.24 1.55 11.74
C THR A 79 -9.28 0.39 11.49
N SER A 80 -9.65 -0.55 10.62
CA SER A 80 -8.69 -1.54 10.11
C SER A 80 -7.86 -0.95 8.97
N ALA A 81 -6.68 -1.52 8.72
CA ALA A 81 -5.85 -1.16 7.57
C ALA A 81 -6.60 -1.32 6.23
N GLU A 82 -7.38 -2.41 6.09
CA GLU A 82 -8.20 -2.65 4.90
C GLU A 82 -9.27 -1.58 4.70
N SER A 83 -10.04 -1.25 5.75
CA SER A 83 -11.07 -0.21 5.70
C SER A 83 -10.48 1.17 5.40
N PHE A 84 -9.33 1.50 6.00
CA PHE A 84 -8.62 2.74 5.69
C PHE A 84 -8.19 2.79 4.22
N GLN A 85 -7.63 1.69 3.69
CA GLN A 85 -7.22 1.61 2.29
C GLN A 85 -8.42 1.74 1.33
N LYS A 86 -9.59 1.15 1.65
CA LYS A 86 -10.83 1.35 0.86
C LYS A 86 -11.27 2.81 0.84
N GLN A 87 -11.11 3.54 1.94
CA GLN A 87 -11.41 4.97 1.97
C GLN A 87 -10.46 5.75 1.05
N MET A 88 -9.16 5.47 1.10
CA MET A 88 -8.19 6.06 0.16
C MET A 88 -8.54 5.76 -1.30
N PHE A 89 -8.94 4.53 -1.62
CA PHE A 89 -9.38 4.16 -2.97
C PHE A 89 -10.60 4.98 -3.40
N SER A 90 -11.57 5.16 -2.51
CA SER A 90 -12.74 5.99 -2.79
C SER A 90 -12.36 7.45 -3.11
N LEU A 91 -11.44 8.03 -2.35
CA LEU A 91 -10.95 9.40 -2.56
C LEU A 91 -10.27 9.56 -3.92
N SER A 92 -9.52 8.55 -4.39
CA SER A 92 -8.83 8.63 -5.69
C SER A 92 -9.77 8.82 -6.89
N LYS A 93 -11.04 8.39 -6.79
CA LYS A 93 -12.05 8.62 -7.83
C LYS A 93 -12.33 10.11 -8.07
N GLN A 94 -12.06 10.97 -7.08
CA GLN A 94 -12.24 12.41 -7.19
C GLN A 94 -11.06 13.10 -7.87
N SER A 95 -9.92 12.39 -8.00
CA SER A 95 -8.67 12.95 -8.53
C SER A 95 -8.33 12.43 -9.93
N CYS A 96 -9.12 11.51 -10.48
CA CYS A 96 -8.83 10.78 -11.71
C CYS A 96 -10.04 10.73 -12.65
N THR A 97 -9.78 10.75 -13.96
CA THR A 97 -10.83 10.63 -14.99
C THR A 97 -11.47 9.24 -15.03
N ASP A 98 -10.69 8.21 -14.73
CA ASP A 98 -11.10 6.82 -14.62
C ASP A 98 -10.12 6.09 -13.68
N VAL A 99 -10.63 5.15 -12.88
CA VAL A 99 -9.84 4.45 -11.87
C VAL A 99 -10.19 2.96 -11.83
N LEU A 100 -9.15 2.14 -11.73
CA LEU A 100 -9.25 0.70 -11.44
C LEU A 100 -8.47 0.39 -10.16
N PHE A 101 -8.94 -0.61 -9.40
CA PHE A 101 -8.30 -1.04 -8.18
C PHE A 101 -7.95 -2.53 -8.25
N ASN A 102 -6.79 -2.90 -7.70
CA ASN A 102 -6.46 -4.28 -7.36
C ASN A 102 -6.27 -4.37 -5.85
N GLY A 103 -7.12 -5.15 -5.17
CA GLY A 103 -7.19 -5.21 -3.71
C GLY A 103 -8.35 -4.36 -3.15
N PRO A 104 -8.33 -4.02 -1.84
CA PRO A 104 -7.28 -4.33 -0.87
C PRO A 104 -7.15 -5.83 -0.59
N GLN A 105 -5.97 -6.24 -0.15
CA GLN A 105 -5.66 -7.58 0.32
C GLN A 105 -5.02 -7.46 1.71
N GLU A 106 -5.64 -8.10 2.71
CA GLU A 106 -5.04 -8.19 4.04
C GLU A 106 -3.82 -9.14 4.01
N ILE A 107 -2.74 -8.72 4.66
CA ILE A 107 -1.54 -9.54 4.90
C ILE A 107 -1.13 -9.38 6.37
N ASP A 108 -0.82 -10.50 7.01
CA ASP A 108 -0.26 -10.53 8.35
C ASP A 108 1.27 -10.43 8.26
N VAL A 109 1.86 -9.51 9.02
CA VAL A 109 3.31 -9.45 9.22
C VAL A 109 3.61 -9.39 10.71
N ASN A 110 4.19 -10.48 11.21
CA ASN A 110 4.56 -10.66 12.62
C ASN A 110 3.38 -10.40 13.58
N GLY A 111 2.17 -10.84 13.20
CA GLY A 111 0.93 -10.63 13.96
C GLY A 111 0.20 -9.33 13.65
N HIS A 112 0.83 -8.39 12.93
CA HIS A 112 0.19 -7.13 12.56
C HIS A 112 -0.59 -7.29 11.27
N LYS A 113 -1.91 -7.10 11.33
CA LYS A 113 -2.78 -7.03 10.16
C LYS A 113 -2.51 -5.75 9.39
N THR A 114 -2.00 -5.90 8.18
CA THR A 114 -1.74 -4.80 7.25
C THR A 114 -2.55 -5.02 5.97
N SER A 115 -2.64 -4.00 5.13
CA SER A 115 -3.38 -4.09 3.87
C SER A 115 -2.52 -3.61 2.71
N VAL A 116 -2.54 -4.35 1.60
CA VAL A 116 -1.87 -3.96 0.36
C VAL A 116 -2.86 -3.84 -0.78
N GLY A 117 -2.57 -2.94 -1.72
CA GLY A 117 -3.42 -2.76 -2.89
C GLY A 117 -2.82 -1.79 -3.89
N ARG A 118 -3.43 -1.70 -5.06
CA ARG A 118 -3.01 -0.82 -6.15
C ARG A 118 -4.17 0.01 -6.65
N ILE A 119 -3.89 1.29 -6.86
CA ILE A 119 -4.74 2.24 -7.57
C ILE A 119 -4.15 2.43 -8.97
N MET A 120 -4.97 2.32 -10.00
CA MET A 120 -4.60 2.63 -11.38
C MET A 120 -5.46 3.80 -11.84
N CYS A 121 -4.83 4.94 -12.08
CA CYS A 121 -5.47 6.18 -12.53
C CYS A 121 -5.19 6.37 -14.02
N ALA A 122 -6.23 6.45 -14.85
CA ALA A 122 -6.06 6.65 -16.29
C ALA A 122 -5.41 8.01 -16.61
N ASN A 123 -5.89 9.06 -15.95
CA ASN A 123 -5.38 10.42 -16.02
C ASN A 123 -5.74 11.15 -14.74
N GLN A 124 -4.76 11.80 -14.11
CA GLN A 124 -4.99 12.64 -12.94
C GLN A 124 -5.45 14.04 -13.37
N TYR A 125 -6.51 14.57 -12.76
CA TYR A 125 -7.09 15.85 -13.16
C TYR A 125 -6.05 16.98 -13.13
N GLY A 126 -5.98 17.72 -14.25
CA GLY A 126 -5.03 18.84 -14.40
C GLY A 126 -3.56 18.43 -14.56
N LYS A 127 -3.27 17.14 -14.77
CA LYS A 127 -1.92 16.62 -14.98
C LYS A 127 -1.80 15.96 -16.36
N PRO A 128 -0.59 15.89 -16.94
CA PRO A 128 -0.36 15.25 -18.23
C PRO A 128 -0.13 13.73 -18.13
N PHE A 129 -0.45 13.11 -16.99
CA PHE A 129 -0.10 11.72 -16.69
C PHE A 129 -1.22 10.98 -15.96
N GLY A 130 -1.23 9.65 -16.11
CA GLY A 130 -1.91 8.73 -15.21
C GLY A 130 -0.93 8.15 -14.18
N THR A 131 -1.42 7.25 -13.32
CA THR A 131 -0.59 6.62 -12.29
C THR A 131 -0.90 5.14 -12.06
N PHE A 132 0.12 4.39 -11.66
CA PHE A 132 0.00 3.11 -10.98
C PHE A 132 0.57 3.30 -9.58
N THR A 133 -0.29 3.30 -8.56
CA THR A 133 0.12 3.53 -7.17
C THR A 133 -0.08 2.26 -6.37
N ASP A 134 1.00 1.53 -6.11
CA ASP A 134 1.01 0.45 -5.13
C ASP A 134 1.06 1.03 -3.72
N GLN A 135 0.36 0.40 -2.77
CA GLN A 135 0.22 0.92 -1.42
C GLN A 135 0.26 -0.20 -0.39
N ARG A 136 0.91 0.06 0.74
CA ARG A 136 0.79 -0.70 1.98
C ARG A 136 0.32 0.20 3.11
N VAL A 137 -0.66 -0.28 3.86
CA VAL A 137 -1.24 0.39 5.01
C VAL A 137 -1.05 -0.48 6.25
N VAL A 138 -0.54 0.12 7.32
CA VAL A 138 -0.49 -0.42 8.67
C VAL A 138 -1.32 0.50 9.55
N VAL A 139 -2.19 -0.04 10.40
CA VAL A 139 -2.95 0.75 11.38
C VAL A 139 -2.75 0.15 12.76
N ASP A 140 -2.35 0.99 13.72
CA ASP A 140 -2.32 0.65 15.14
C ASP A 140 -3.08 1.72 15.94
N GLY A 141 -4.15 1.31 16.62
CA GLY A 141 -5.05 2.22 17.31
C GLY A 141 -5.67 3.28 16.39
N ILE A 142 -5.20 4.53 16.53
CA ILE A 142 -5.60 5.68 15.72
C ILE A 142 -4.47 6.19 14.84
N THR A 143 -3.38 5.44 14.69
CA THR A 143 -2.24 5.84 13.85
C THR A 143 -2.25 4.98 12.60
N ALA A 144 -2.23 5.61 11.42
CA ALA A 144 -2.03 4.94 10.14
C ALA A 144 -0.63 5.24 9.62
N TYR A 145 0.07 4.19 9.20
CA TYR A 145 1.29 4.29 8.42
C TYR A 145 0.99 3.85 7.00
N VAL A 146 1.40 4.65 6.02
CA VAL A 146 1.13 4.42 4.61
C VAL A 146 2.46 4.49 3.85
N VAL A 147 2.77 3.41 3.14
CA VAL A 147 3.86 3.41 2.16
C VAL A 147 3.23 3.31 0.77
N THR A 148 3.54 4.26 -0.11
CA THR A 148 3.12 4.22 -1.50
C THR A 148 4.32 4.15 -2.43
N SER A 149 4.11 3.52 -3.57
CA SER A 149 5.02 3.49 -4.71
C SER A 149 4.20 3.91 -5.94
N GLU A 150 4.32 5.16 -6.33
CA GLU A 150 3.64 5.77 -7.47
C GLU A 150 4.54 5.73 -8.70
N LEU A 151 4.07 5.04 -9.74
CA LEU A 151 4.62 5.12 -11.08
C LEU A 151 3.76 6.04 -11.92
N ARG A 152 4.34 7.12 -12.44
CA ARG A 152 3.67 8.00 -13.40
C ARG A 152 3.78 7.44 -14.80
N ILE A 153 2.66 7.41 -15.49
CA ILE A 153 2.53 6.85 -16.84
C ILE A 153 1.91 7.88 -17.78
N PRO A 154 2.08 7.72 -19.10
CA PRO A 154 1.32 8.51 -20.05
C PRO A 154 -0.18 8.41 -19.74
N ALA A 155 -0.88 9.55 -19.83
CA ALA A 155 -2.32 9.57 -19.64
C ALA A 155 -3.03 8.67 -20.66
N SER A 156 -4.09 8.00 -20.22
CA SER A 156 -4.89 7.09 -21.03
C SER A 156 -6.38 7.37 -20.87
N LYS A 157 -7.19 6.77 -21.74
CA LYS A 157 -8.66 6.87 -21.66
C LYS A 157 -9.28 5.92 -20.63
N LYS A 158 -8.57 4.86 -20.23
CA LYS A 158 -9.08 3.81 -19.34
C LYS A 158 -7.97 3.35 -18.39
N ALA A 159 -8.29 3.22 -17.12
CA ALA A 159 -7.36 2.80 -16.10
C ALA A 159 -6.86 1.37 -16.35
N GLY A 160 -5.59 1.13 -16.03
CA GLY A 160 -4.95 -0.17 -16.25
C GLY A 160 -4.60 -0.48 -17.70
N VAL A 161 -4.96 0.39 -18.66
CA VAL A 161 -4.64 0.19 -20.09
C VAL A 161 -3.48 1.08 -20.47
N LEU A 162 -2.41 0.45 -20.96
CA LEU A 162 -1.27 1.12 -21.60
C LEU A 162 -1.13 0.62 -23.02
N ALA A 163 -0.97 1.56 -23.94
CA ALA A 163 -0.75 1.26 -25.35
C ALA A 163 0.74 1.39 -25.65
N PHE A 164 1.32 0.31 -26.17
CA PHE A 164 2.68 0.28 -26.69
C PHE A 164 2.60 -0.01 -28.20
N GLY A 165 3.40 0.71 -28.98
CA GLY A 165 3.62 0.44 -30.39
C GLY A 165 4.30 -0.91 -30.62
N LYS A 166 4.24 -1.41 -31.86
CA LYS A 166 4.90 -2.70 -32.23
C LYS A 166 6.42 -2.66 -32.08
N ASP A 167 6.99 -1.46 -32.15
CA ASP A 167 8.39 -1.13 -32.00
C ASP A 167 8.80 -0.83 -30.56
N GLN A 168 7.85 -0.81 -29.61
CA GLN A 168 8.08 -0.40 -28.21
C GLN A 168 8.19 -1.57 -27.22
N LEU A 169 8.77 -2.69 -27.67
CA LEU A 169 8.86 -3.90 -26.87
C LEU A 169 9.74 -3.71 -25.62
N GLU A 170 10.84 -2.98 -25.75
CA GLU A 170 11.76 -2.76 -24.63
C GLU A 170 11.17 -1.79 -23.60
N GLU A 171 10.51 -0.72 -24.02
CA GLU A 171 9.81 0.18 -23.10
C GLU A 171 8.69 -0.55 -22.33
N MET A 172 7.98 -1.46 -23.00
CA MET A 172 6.98 -2.30 -22.34
C MET A 172 7.63 -3.19 -21.26
N LYS A 173 8.76 -3.84 -21.56
CA LYS A 173 9.47 -4.70 -20.60
C LYS A 173 10.00 -3.90 -19.41
N GLU A 174 10.62 -2.76 -19.67
CA GLU A 174 11.11 -1.84 -18.62
C GLU A 174 9.96 -1.41 -17.71
N PHE A 175 8.83 -1.02 -18.31
CA PHE A 175 7.66 -0.64 -17.54
C PHE A 175 7.08 -1.79 -16.72
N MET A 176 7.01 -3.01 -17.27
CA MET A 176 6.58 -4.20 -16.53
C MET A 176 7.53 -4.52 -15.37
N ALA A 177 8.85 -4.36 -15.58
CA ALA A 177 9.84 -4.54 -14.52
C ALA A 177 9.66 -3.50 -13.40
N LEU A 178 9.42 -2.23 -13.74
CA LEU A 178 9.13 -1.16 -12.78
C LEU A 178 7.84 -1.44 -12.00
N GLN A 179 6.76 -1.87 -12.67
CA GLN A 179 5.53 -2.27 -11.99
C GLN A 179 5.75 -3.44 -11.02
N GLY A 180 6.58 -4.41 -11.39
CA GLY A 180 6.96 -5.53 -10.54
C GLY A 180 7.74 -5.05 -9.32
N ALA A 181 8.73 -4.17 -9.52
CA ALA A 181 9.53 -3.60 -8.44
C ALA A 181 8.68 -2.75 -7.48
N SER A 182 7.76 -1.94 -8.01
CA SER A 182 6.79 -1.16 -7.24
C SER A 182 5.88 -2.04 -6.36
N SER A 183 5.33 -3.13 -6.93
CA SER A 183 4.48 -4.05 -6.17
C SER A 183 5.27 -4.82 -5.11
N LYS A 184 6.48 -5.26 -5.45
CA LYS A 184 7.39 -5.95 -4.53
C LYS A 184 7.74 -5.05 -3.34
N LEU A 185 8.05 -3.77 -3.60
CA LEU A 185 8.42 -2.81 -2.57
C LEU A 185 7.37 -2.72 -1.47
N VAL A 186 6.11 -2.47 -1.82
CA VAL A 186 5.07 -2.30 -0.79
C VAL A 186 4.74 -3.62 -0.09
N ARG A 187 4.93 -4.77 -0.74
CA ARG A 187 4.60 -6.09 -0.16
C ARG A 187 5.71 -6.62 0.75
N GLU A 188 6.97 -6.45 0.36
CA GLU A 188 8.11 -7.16 0.96
C GLU A 188 9.10 -6.22 1.66
N SER A 189 9.23 -4.98 1.21
CA SER A 189 10.27 -4.04 1.71
C SER A 189 9.82 -3.15 2.85
N VAL A 190 8.56 -3.26 3.30
CA VAL A 190 8.02 -2.48 4.42
C VAL A 190 8.22 -3.24 5.72
N LYS A 191 9.04 -2.68 6.62
CA LYS A 191 9.35 -3.25 7.94
C LYS A 191 8.58 -2.52 9.02
N ILE A 192 7.83 -3.27 9.82
CA ILE A 192 7.09 -2.76 10.97
C ILE A 192 8.03 -2.75 12.18
N GLN A 193 8.22 -1.59 12.80
CA GLN A 193 8.94 -1.46 14.07
C GLN A 193 7.93 -1.46 15.22
N VAL A 194 8.28 -2.16 16.30
CA VAL A 194 7.42 -2.32 17.47
C VAL A 194 8.19 -2.01 18.74
N GLN A 195 7.47 -1.63 19.80
CA GLN A 195 8.03 -1.37 21.13
C GLN A 195 8.20 -2.65 21.96
#